data_AF-A0A760BWA8-F1
#
_entry.id   AF-A0A760BWA8-F1
#
_cell.length_a   1.000
_cell.length_b   1.000
_cell.length_c   1.000
_cell.angle_alpha   90.00
_cell.angle_beta   90.00
_cell.angle_gamma   90.00
#
_symmetry.space_group_name_H-M   'P 1'
#
loop_
_entity.id
_entity.type
_entity.pdbx_description
1 polymer ?
#
loop_
_entity_poly.entity_id
_entity_poly.type
_entity_poly.pdbx_seq_one_letter_code
_entity_poly.pdbx_strand_id
1 'polypeptide(L)'
;MNLDQLDEPFAAEDIEWRIQQSGKTRDGKVWAMVLAYVTNRAIMKRLDDVCGKAGWRNEYRDIPNNGGVECGISIKIDSEWVTKWDAAENT
;
A
#
# COMPACT_ATOMS: atom_id res chain seq x y z
N MET A 1 -21.80 0.90 -2.27
CA MET A 1 -20.46 0.85 -1.63
C MET A 1 -20.62 0.11 -0.32
N ASN A 2 -19.92 -1.02 -0.15
CA ASN A 2 -19.88 -1.75 1.11
C ASN A 2 -18.44 -1.68 1.65
N LEU A 3 -18.18 -0.76 2.58
CA LEU A 3 -16.82 -0.46 3.02
C LEU A 3 -16.16 -1.59 3.82
N ASP A 4 -16.96 -2.48 4.42
CA ASP A 4 -16.45 -3.63 5.17
C ASP A 4 -15.60 -4.57 4.29
N GLN A 5 -15.79 -4.53 2.97
CA GLN A 5 -14.98 -5.30 2.01
C GLN A 5 -13.52 -4.81 1.90
N LEU A 6 -13.19 -3.63 2.43
CA LEU A 6 -11.81 -3.15 2.52
C LEU A 6 -10.99 -3.90 3.57
N ASP A 7 -11.66 -4.51 4.56
CA ASP A 7 -11.01 -5.26 5.64
C ASP A 7 -10.69 -6.71 5.22
N GLU A 8 -11.19 -7.15 4.07
CA GLU A 8 -10.90 -8.47 3.53
C GLU A 8 -9.42 -8.62 3.12
N PRO A 9 -8.80 -9.78 3.37
CA PRO A 9 -7.42 -10.03 2.98
C PRO A 9 -7.25 -9.91 1.46
N PHE A 10 -6.04 -9.51 1.04
CA PHE A 10 -5.70 -9.62 -0.38
C PHE A 10 -5.69 -11.08 -0.83
N ALA A 11 -6.10 -11.30 -2.09
CA ALA A 11 -5.98 -12.61 -2.70
C ALA A 11 -4.51 -13.05 -2.68
N ALA A 12 -4.26 -14.34 -2.51
CA ALA A 12 -2.88 -14.86 -2.42
C ALA A 12 -2.04 -14.52 -3.67
N GLU A 13 -2.69 -14.42 -4.84
CA GLU A 13 -2.06 -14.01 -6.11
C GLU A 13 -1.66 -12.53 -6.19
N ASP A 14 -2.24 -11.67 -5.34
CA ASP A 14 -1.88 -10.25 -5.25
C ASP A 14 -0.69 -10.01 -4.28
N ILE A 15 -0.29 -11.05 -3.54
CA ILE A 15 0.82 -11.00 -2.58
C ILE A 15 2.12 -11.33 -3.30
N GLU A 16 2.99 -10.34 -3.38
CA GLU A 16 4.31 -10.41 -3.98
C GLU A 16 5.40 -10.51 -2.91
N TRP A 17 6.57 -11.01 -3.31
CA TRP A 17 7.70 -11.22 -2.41
C TRP A 17 8.98 -10.62 -2.99
N ARG A 18 9.73 -9.88 -2.17
CA ARG A 18 11.06 -9.40 -2.53
C ARG A 18 12.09 -9.79 -1.48
N ILE A 19 13.31 -10.06 -1.92
CA ILE A 19 14.45 -10.26 -1.02
C ILE A 19 14.82 -8.90 -0.42
N GLN A 20 14.77 -8.79 0.90
CA GLN A 20 15.31 -7.65 1.63
C GLN A 20 16.80 -7.82 1.87
N GLN A 21 17.20 -9.01 2.31
CA GLN A 21 18.59 -9.33 2.61
C GLN A 21 18.85 -10.81 2.31
N SER A 22 20.03 -11.12 1.82
CA SER A 22 20.46 -12.50 1.62
C SER A 22 21.94 -12.64 1.98
N GLY A 23 22.35 -13.86 2.31
CA GLY A 23 23.74 -14.12 2.64
C GLY A 23 24.06 -15.59 2.77
N LYS A 24 25.30 -15.86 3.22
CA LYS A 24 25.81 -17.19 3.52
C LYS A 24 26.40 -17.18 4.93
N THR A 25 26.01 -18.13 5.75
CA THR A 25 26.55 -18.31 7.10
C THR A 25 27.97 -18.86 7.05
N ARG A 26 28.68 -18.84 8.18
CA ARG A 26 30.08 -19.32 8.28
C ARG A 26 30.22 -20.83 7.99
N ASP A 27 29.22 -21.62 8.34
CA ASP A 27 29.08 -23.06 8.04
C ASP A 27 28.56 -23.33 6.60
N GLY A 28 28.30 -22.27 5.83
CA GLY A 28 28.04 -22.35 4.40
C GLY A 28 26.57 -22.43 4.00
N LYS A 29 25.63 -22.30 4.94
CA LYS A 29 24.19 -22.26 4.66
C LYS A 29 23.80 -20.94 4.01
N VAL A 30 23.08 -21.00 2.89
CA VAL A 30 22.52 -19.82 2.21
C VAL A 30 21.18 -19.45 2.85
N TRP A 31 20.93 -18.15 3.02
CA TRP A 31 19.67 -17.63 3.56
C TRP A 31 19.21 -16.38 2.79
N ALA A 32 17.90 -16.15 2.81
CA ALA A 32 17.28 -14.92 2.36
C ALA A 32 16.13 -14.54 3.32
N MET A 33 16.09 -13.27 3.73
CA MET A 33 14.96 -12.64 4.38
C MET A 33 14.12 -11.98 3.29
N VAL A 34 12.86 -12.37 3.22
CA VAL A 34 11.90 -11.91 2.22
C VAL A 34 10.80 -11.09 2.88
N LEU A 35 10.34 -10.05 2.19
CA LEU A 35 9.22 -9.22 2.60
C LEU A 35 8.04 -9.48 1.67
N ALA A 36 6.88 -9.76 2.25
CA ALA A 36 5.62 -9.73 1.54
C ALA A 36 5.20 -8.28 1.28
N TYR A 37 4.66 -8.01 0.10
CA TYR A 37 4.02 -6.73 -0.22
C TYR A 37 2.89 -6.95 -1.22
N VAL A 38 2.02 -5.96 -1.38
CA VAL A 38 1.02 -5.92 -2.45
C VAL A 38 1.36 -4.79 -3.41
N THR A 39 1.03 -4.97 -4.69
CA THR A 39 1.29 -3.92 -5.68
C THR A 39 0.29 -2.79 -5.56
N ASN A 40 0.69 -1.58 -5.99
CA ASN A 40 -0.24 -0.46 -6.11
C ASN A 40 -1.46 -0.80 -6.98
N ARG A 41 -1.28 -1.61 -8.04
CA ARG A 41 -2.39 -2.05 -8.91
C ARG A 41 -3.43 -2.88 -8.15
N ALA A 42 -2.98 -3.78 -7.27
CA ALA A 42 -3.88 -4.58 -6.43
C ALA A 42 -4.69 -3.69 -5.46
N ILE A 43 -4.04 -2.69 -4.85
CA ILE A 43 -4.70 -1.71 -3.97
C ILE A 43 -5.75 -0.90 -4.75
N MET A 44 -5.36 -0.32 -5.90
CA MET A 44 -6.27 0.45 -6.75
C MET A 44 -7.45 -0.39 -7.23
N LYS A 45 -7.21 -1.66 -7.59
CA LYS A 45 -8.27 -2.59 -7.98
C LYS A 45 -9.27 -2.79 -6.84
N ARG A 46 -8.81 -3.00 -5.60
CA ARG A 46 -9.73 -3.13 -4.45
C ARG A 46 -10.55 -1.86 -4.23
N LEU A 47 -9.93 -0.69 -4.34
CA LEU A 47 -10.63 0.58 -4.21
C LEU A 47 -11.66 0.77 -5.34
N ASP A 48 -11.31 0.40 -6.57
CA ASP A 48 -12.22 0.40 -7.72
C ASP A 48 -13.41 -0.54 -7.50
N ASP A 49 -13.17 -1.76 -7.01
CA ASP A 49 -14.20 -2.78 -6.79
C ASP A 49 -15.16 -2.38 -5.66
N VAL A 50 -14.65 -1.81 -4.57
CA VAL A 50 -15.45 -1.49 -3.37
C VAL A 50 -16.11 -0.11 -3.45
N CYS A 51 -15.36 0.91 -3.88
CA CYS A 51 -15.79 2.30 -3.89
C CYS A 51 -16.30 2.74 -5.28
N GLY A 52 -15.99 1.98 -6.33
CA GLY A 52 -16.17 2.41 -7.72
C GLY A 52 -15.05 3.35 -8.17
N LYS A 53 -14.75 3.36 -9.47
CA LYS A 53 -13.65 4.14 -10.08
C LYS A 53 -13.70 5.65 -9.80
N ALA A 54 -14.89 6.20 -9.52
CA ALA A 54 -15.08 7.61 -9.21
C ALA A 54 -15.30 7.86 -7.70
N GLY A 55 -15.36 6.80 -6.88
CA GLY A 55 -15.63 6.86 -5.44
C GLY A 55 -14.38 6.94 -4.57
N TRP A 56 -13.19 6.93 -5.18
CA TRP A 56 -11.93 7.13 -4.47
C TRP A 56 -10.98 8.00 -5.28
N ARG A 57 -9.98 8.58 -4.60
CA ARG A 57 -8.84 9.27 -5.20
C ARG A 57 -7.65 9.22 -4.25
N ASN A 58 -6.46 9.50 -4.76
CA ASN A 58 -5.30 9.77 -3.93
C ASN A 58 -4.62 11.09 -4.32
N GLU A 59 -3.89 11.66 -3.37
CA GLU A 59 -3.08 12.86 -3.55
C GLU A 59 -1.74 12.68 -2.84
N TYR A 60 -0.68 13.27 -3.39
CA TYR A 60 0.65 13.25 -2.82
C TYR A 60 1.10 14.66 -2.49
N ARG A 61 1.83 14.80 -1.38
CA ARG A 61 2.41 16.07 -0.93
C ARG A 61 3.83 15.82 -0.46
N ASP A 62 4.73 16.74 -0.81
CA ASP A 62 6.10 16.71 -0.27
C ASP A 62 6.09 17.22 1.18
N ILE A 63 6.82 16.54 2.05
CA ILE A 63 7.03 17.01 3.43
C ILE A 63 8.18 18.03 3.40
N PRO A 64 7.98 19.26 3.96
CA PRO A 64 8.99 20.31 3.94
C PRO A 64 10.36 19.86 4.47
N ASN A 65 11.41 20.58 4.06
CA ASN A 65 12.79 20.33 4.48
C ASN A 65 13.31 18.92 4.12
N ASN A 66 12.90 18.39 2.96
CA ASN A 66 13.30 17.06 2.48
C ASN A 66 12.84 15.92 3.42
N GLY A 67 11.72 16.13 4.11
CA GLY A 67 11.18 15.23 5.13
C GLY A 67 10.48 13.98 4.61
N GLY A 68 10.43 13.79 3.29
CA GLY A 68 9.79 12.66 2.63
C GLY A 68 8.51 13.04 1.89
N VAL A 69 7.59 12.08 1.76
CA VAL A 69 6.33 12.22 1.01
C VAL A 69 5.16 11.77 1.88
N GLU A 70 4.09 12.55 1.84
CA GLU A 70 2.78 12.23 2.43
C GLU A 70 1.81 11.81 1.31
N CYS A 71 1.10 10.71 1.52
CA CYS A 71 0.06 10.19 0.64
C CYS A 71 -1.29 10.24 1.34
N GLY A 72 -2.28 10.86 0.69
CA GLY A 72 -3.66 10.90 1.13
C GLY A 72 -4.51 10.00 0.25
N ILE A 73 -5.31 9.12 0.85
CA ILE A 73 -6.36 8.37 0.17
C ILE A 73 -7.71 8.91 0.63
N SER A 74 -8.54 9.37 -0.33
CA SER A 74 -9.90 9.82 -0.08
C SER A 74 -10.93 8.82 -0.61
N ILE A 75 -11.97 8.57 0.16
CA ILE A 75 -13.17 7.83 -0.26
C ILE A 75 -14.39 8.74 -0.14
N LYS A 76 -15.31 8.66 -1.11
CA LYS A 76 -16.52 9.47 -1.15
C LYS A 76 -17.66 8.81 -0.36
N ILE A 77 -18.07 9.41 0.76
CA ILE A 77 -19.15 8.93 1.64
C ILE A 77 -20.22 10.04 1.72
N ASP A 78 -21.47 9.74 1.36
CA ASP A 78 -22.60 10.69 1.42
C ASP A 78 -22.35 12.05 0.73
N SER A 79 -21.59 12.03 -0.37
CA SER A 79 -21.11 13.21 -1.15
C SER A 79 -19.92 13.97 -0.56
N GLU A 80 -19.42 13.57 0.60
CA GLU A 80 -18.23 14.13 1.22
C GLU A 80 -16.99 13.27 0.94
N TRP A 81 -15.82 13.90 0.90
CA TRP A 81 -14.55 13.19 0.77
C TRP A 81 -13.92 13.02 2.16
N VAL A 82 -13.79 11.77 2.59
CA VAL A 82 -13.07 11.43 3.82
C VAL A 82 -11.66 10.99 3.44
N THR A 83 -10.65 11.74 3.88
CA THR A 83 -9.24 11.49 3.57
C THR A 83 -8.50 10.92 4.78
N LYS A 84 -7.71 9.87 4.56
CA LYS A 84 -6.70 9.39 5.51
C LYS A 84 -5.31 9.61 4.94
N TRP A 85 -4.39 10.05 5.78
CA TRP A 85 -3.01 10.42 5.42
C TRP A 85 -2.01 9.46 6.04
N ASP A 86 -0.97 9.14 5.29
CA ASP A 86 0.22 8.44 5.77
C ASP A 86 1.48 9.05 5.16
N ALA A 87 2.57 9.05 5.91
CA ALA A 87 3.82 9.73 5.57
C ALA A 87 5.00 8.78 5.67
N ALA A 88 5.91 8.86 4.70
CA ALA A 88 7.19 8.15 4.73
C ALA A 88 8.33 9.14 4.56
N GLU A 89 9.37 9.00 5.38
CA GLU A 89 10.62 9.71 5.21
C GLU A 89 11.37 9.24 3.95
N ASN A 90 12.30 10.05 3.46
CA ASN A 90 13.17 9.65 2.35
C ASN A 90 14.10 8.51 2.80
N THR A 91 14.02 7.35 2.15
CA THR A 91 14.87 6.16 2.38
C THR A 91 16.05 6.09 1.44
#